data_AF-A0A382WNV5-F1
#
_entry.id   AF-A0A382WNV5-F1
#
_cell.length_a   1.000
_cell.length_b   1.000
_cell.length_c   1.000
_cell.angle_alpha   90.00
_cell.angle_beta   90.00
_cell.angle_gamma   90.00
#
_symmetry.space_group_name_H-M   'P 1'
#
loop_
_entity.id
_entity.type
_entity.pdbx_description
1 polymer ?
#
loop_
_entity_poly.entity_id
_entity_poly.type
_entity_poly.pdbx_seq_one_letter_code
_entity_poly.pdbx_strand_id
1 'polypeptide(L)'
;MINKIILFIFFITFQFCQQSDLDYSILANNDTDNDGYTDLQEQHFGSDPKDNLSVIYKGGWPYNVNKEHMIDIGFRDCGSIPYGNGCECTEDSQCMENSKCEILFTSQNCVPKQGAQLPQFIGVDQFGDYVDLYDFANQDKLILIEVSTIWAKSSGVMAEWLSGNSDSIKEMRWWQDNFNLVKDLIDDGGIYYIRVLHQGAVKGDIITSDEIAYLHNAYPHKNIINIADPQAHLKTWVRPTGYPSLMLFNPDMTLHTPSEGNNG
;
A
#
# COMPACT_ATOMS: atom_id res chain seq x y z
N MET A 1 27.58 25.15 -53.01
CA MET A 1 28.54 24.83 -51.92
C MET A 1 27.91 25.10 -50.55
N ILE A 2 26.67 24.64 -50.35
CA ILE A 2 25.89 24.74 -49.12
C ILE A 2 25.14 23.40 -49.05
N ASN A 3 25.81 22.34 -48.60
CA ASN A 3 25.13 21.05 -48.37
C ASN A 3 25.94 20.02 -47.56
N LYS A 4 27.13 20.37 -47.05
CA LYS A 4 27.88 19.50 -46.14
C LYS A 4 27.89 19.95 -44.67
N ILE A 5 27.61 21.23 -44.41
CA ILE A 5 27.61 21.79 -43.04
C ILE A 5 26.28 21.51 -42.32
N ILE A 6 25.15 21.59 -43.02
CA ILE A 6 23.83 21.33 -42.42
C ILE A 6 23.66 19.84 -42.07
N LEU A 7 24.22 18.92 -42.86
CA LEU A 7 24.18 17.49 -42.56
C LEU A 7 25.05 17.10 -41.35
N PHE A 8 26.13 17.86 -41.10
CA PHE A 8 27.04 17.64 -39.97
C PHE A 8 26.45 18.17 -38.65
N ILE A 9 25.70 19.27 -38.70
CA ILE A 9 24.99 19.81 -37.54
C ILE A 9 23.82 18.90 -37.14
N PHE A 10 23.10 18.33 -38.12
CA PHE A 10 22.00 17.39 -37.84
C PHE A 10 22.47 16.08 -37.20
N PHE A 11 23.69 15.62 -37.53
CA PHE A 11 24.30 14.44 -36.91
C PHE A 11 24.77 14.73 -35.47
N ILE A 12 25.28 15.92 -35.17
CA ILE A 12 25.75 16.27 -33.82
C ILE A 12 24.58 16.49 -32.84
N THR A 13 23.42 16.96 -33.31
CA THR A 13 22.23 17.11 -32.47
C THR A 13 21.48 15.80 -32.22
N PHE A 14 21.60 14.81 -33.11
CA PHE A 14 21.02 13.47 -32.88
C PHE A 14 21.85 12.63 -31.91
N GLN A 15 23.16 12.90 -31.80
CA GLN A 15 24.07 12.18 -30.90
C GLN A 15 23.84 12.52 -29.42
N PHE A 16 23.27 13.68 -29.09
CA PHE A 16 22.97 14.09 -27.71
C PHE A 16 21.62 13.59 -27.17
N CYS A 17 20.85 12.85 -27.97
CA CYS A 17 19.55 12.28 -27.55
C CYS A 17 19.60 10.74 -27.43
N GLN A 18 20.80 10.14 -27.42
CA GLN A 18 21.01 8.80 -26.88
C GLN A 18 21.73 8.95 -25.54
N GLN A 19 20.97 9.34 -24.53
CA GLN A 19 21.36 9.06 -23.16
C GLN A 19 21.39 7.53 -23.08
N SER A 20 22.60 6.99 -23.07
CA SER A 20 22.86 5.57 -23.32
C SER A 20 22.10 4.72 -22.32
N ASP A 21 21.38 3.69 -22.79
CA ASP A 21 20.70 2.69 -21.95
C ASP A 21 21.64 2.08 -20.88
N LEU A 22 22.95 2.11 -21.14
CA LEU A 22 24.01 1.70 -20.20
C LEU A 22 24.10 2.58 -18.94
N ASP A 23 23.91 3.90 -19.07
CA ASP A 23 24.01 4.86 -17.94
C ASP A 23 22.78 4.73 -17.02
N TYR A 24 21.60 4.55 -17.62
CA TYR A 24 20.37 4.27 -16.87
C TYR A 24 20.45 2.94 -16.12
N SER A 25 20.98 1.88 -16.74
CA SER A 25 21.11 0.57 -16.08
C SER A 25 22.08 0.55 -14.90
N ILE A 26 23.10 1.41 -14.92
CA ILE A 26 24.07 1.57 -13.83
C ILE A 26 23.42 2.35 -12.68
N LEU A 27 22.76 3.47 -12.97
CA LEU A 27 22.03 4.26 -11.97
C LEU A 27 20.85 3.48 -11.34
N ALA A 28 20.17 2.64 -12.11
CA ALA A 28 19.00 1.89 -11.65
C ALA A 28 19.29 0.86 -10.55
N ASN A 29 20.55 0.45 -10.37
CA ASN A 29 20.92 -0.58 -9.39
C ASN A 29 22.05 -0.14 -8.45
N ASN A 30 22.60 1.05 -8.62
CA ASN A 30 23.66 1.56 -7.75
C ASN A 30 23.03 2.31 -6.58
N ASP A 31 23.52 2.03 -5.38
CA ASP A 31 23.19 2.75 -4.13
C ASP A 31 24.54 3.25 -3.60
N THR A 32 24.82 4.54 -3.80
CA THR A 32 26.16 5.11 -3.59
C THR A 32 26.50 5.25 -2.09
N ASP A 33 25.52 5.53 -1.24
CA ASP A 33 25.73 5.78 0.19
C ASP A 33 25.26 4.63 1.11
N ASN A 34 24.66 3.58 0.52
CA ASN A 34 24.18 2.35 1.15
C ASN A 34 23.06 2.58 2.16
N ASP A 35 22.14 3.50 1.89
CA ASP A 35 20.97 3.77 2.72
C ASP A 35 19.77 2.85 2.41
N GLY A 36 19.85 2.08 1.33
CA GLY A 36 18.81 1.14 0.89
C GLY A 36 17.97 1.62 -0.29
N TYR A 37 18.21 2.83 -0.82
CA TYR A 37 17.63 3.33 -2.05
C TYR A 37 18.70 3.43 -3.15
N THR A 38 18.30 3.16 -4.38
CA THR A 38 19.18 3.35 -5.54
C THR A 38 19.29 4.82 -5.90
N ASP A 39 20.43 5.24 -6.45
CA ASP A 39 20.67 6.61 -6.91
C ASP A 39 19.55 7.09 -7.86
N LEU A 40 18.98 6.17 -8.66
CA LEU A 40 17.84 6.46 -9.55
C LEU A 40 16.57 6.79 -8.76
N GLN A 41 16.23 6.00 -7.74
CA GLN A 41 15.07 6.24 -6.88
C GLN A 41 15.19 7.59 -6.18
N GLU A 42 16.37 7.87 -5.65
CA GLU A 42 16.65 9.11 -4.94
C GLU A 42 16.62 10.33 -5.84
N GLN A 43 17.25 10.27 -7.02
CA GLN A 43 17.17 11.34 -8.02
C GLN A 43 15.73 11.58 -8.48
N HIS A 44 14.95 10.50 -8.66
CA HIS A 44 13.55 10.60 -9.06
C HIS A 44 12.69 11.24 -7.95
N PHE A 45 12.94 10.90 -6.68
CA PHE A 45 12.25 11.49 -5.54
C PHE A 45 12.71 12.92 -5.22
N GLY A 46 13.97 13.24 -5.53
CA GLY A 46 14.62 14.51 -5.23
C GLY A 46 15.48 14.51 -3.95
N SER A 47 15.91 13.35 -3.46
CA SER A 47 16.93 13.23 -2.40
C SER A 47 18.37 13.28 -2.96
N ASP A 48 19.38 13.33 -2.08
CA ASP A 48 20.80 13.33 -2.44
C ASP A 48 21.42 11.92 -2.35
N PRO A 49 21.80 11.28 -3.49
CA PRO A 49 22.35 9.93 -3.53
C PRO A 49 23.69 9.69 -2.82
N LYS A 50 24.24 10.71 -2.18
CA LYS A 50 25.54 10.65 -1.51
C LYS A 50 25.45 10.97 -0.03
N ASP A 51 24.24 11.22 0.47
CA ASP A 51 23.97 11.54 1.86
C ASP A 51 22.96 10.53 2.41
N ASN A 52 23.45 9.53 3.14
CA ASN A 52 22.62 8.45 3.70
C ASN A 52 21.58 8.91 4.73
N LEU A 53 21.56 10.18 5.11
CA LEU A 53 20.52 10.78 5.94
C LEU A 53 19.39 11.41 5.08
N SER A 54 19.60 11.56 3.78
CA SER A 54 18.66 12.06 2.80
C SER A 54 17.77 10.93 2.25
N VAL A 55 17.21 10.09 3.11
CA VAL A 55 16.35 8.97 2.71
C VAL A 55 15.02 9.40 2.09
N ILE A 56 14.42 8.54 1.26
CA ILE A 56 13.05 8.73 0.72
C ILE A 56 12.01 8.58 1.83
N TYR A 57 12.05 7.46 2.56
CA TYR A 57 11.23 7.18 3.73
C TYR A 57 12.09 6.82 4.93
N LYS A 58 11.83 7.44 6.09
CA LYS A 58 12.54 7.16 7.35
C LYS A 58 12.36 5.73 7.81
N GLY A 59 11.24 5.10 7.45
CA GLY A 59 10.97 3.70 7.73
C GLY A 59 11.70 2.71 6.83
N GLY A 60 12.42 3.17 5.81
CA GLY A 60 13.07 2.30 4.82
C GLY A 60 12.07 1.55 3.93
N TRP A 61 10.91 2.16 3.67
CA TRP A 61 9.88 1.55 2.82
C TRP A 61 10.32 1.51 1.36
N PRO A 62 9.84 0.55 0.56
CA PRO A 62 10.13 0.53 -0.88
C PRO A 62 9.73 1.85 -1.56
N TYR A 63 10.34 2.10 -2.71
CA TYR A 63 9.95 3.20 -3.60
C TYR A 63 9.85 2.69 -5.05
N ASN A 64 8.72 2.96 -5.71
CA ASN A 64 8.47 2.51 -7.07
C ASN A 64 8.54 3.71 -8.03
N VAL A 65 9.66 3.85 -8.74
CA VAL A 65 9.84 4.91 -9.76
C VAL A 65 8.80 4.85 -10.89
N ASN A 66 8.18 3.69 -11.10
CA ASN A 66 7.19 3.48 -12.17
C ASN A 66 5.74 3.55 -11.66
N LYS A 67 5.48 3.95 -10.41
CA LYS A 67 4.14 3.99 -9.84
C LYS A 67 3.17 4.88 -10.62
N GLU A 68 3.66 5.94 -11.24
CA GLU A 68 2.86 6.84 -12.08
C GLU A 68 2.35 6.17 -13.37
N HIS A 69 2.96 5.07 -13.80
CA HIS A 69 2.51 4.27 -14.95
C HIS A 69 1.48 3.19 -14.57
N MET A 70 1.21 3.01 -13.28
CA MET A 70 0.20 2.06 -12.83
C MET A 70 -1.21 2.58 -13.08
N ILE A 71 -2.15 1.65 -13.24
CA ILE A 71 -3.55 1.99 -13.40
C ILE A 71 -4.09 2.45 -12.04
N ASP A 72 -4.47 3.73 -11.93
CA ASP A 72 -5.28 4.22 -10.82
C ASP A 72 -6.74 4.41 -11.26
N ILE A 73 -7.63 3.66 -10.61
CA ILE A 73 -9.08 3.74 -10.86
C ILE A 73 -9.77 4.78 -9.97
N GLY A 74 -9.07 5.31 -8.96
CA GLY A 74 -9.55 6.27 -7.98
C GLY A 74 -10.61 5.72 -7.01
N PHE A 75 -10.74 6.37 -5.85
CA PHE A 75 -11.87 6.14 -4.94
C PHE A 75 -13.12 6.84 -5.46
N ARG A 76 -13.95 6.13 -6.23
CA ARG A 76 -15.19 6.67 -6.80
C ARG A 76 -16.25 6.97 -5.74
N ASP A 77 -17.11 7.95 -6.04
CA ASP A 77 -18.29 8.28 -5.24
C ASP A 77 -19.53 7.46 -5.65
N CYS A 78 -20.67 7.76 -5.03
CA CYS A 78 -21.95 7.13 -5.29
C CYS A 78 -22.84 7.95 -6.25
N GLY A 79 -22.30 9.00 -6.88
CA GLY A 79 -23.06 9.96 -7.67
C GLY A 79 -23.40 9.47 -9.07
N SER A 80 -22.63 8.53 -9.62
CA SER A 80 -22.86 7.99 -10.97
C SER A 80 -22.39 6.54 -11.12
N ILE A 81 -23.07 5.78 -11.98
CA ILE A 81 -22.72 4.39 -12.31
C ILE A 81 -21.51 4.38 -13.28
N PRO A 82 -20.52 3.48 -13.09
CA PRO A 82 -20.42 2.53 -11.98
C PRO A 82 -20.05 3.24 -10.67
N TYR A 83 -20.78 2.90 -9.60
CA TYR A 83 -20.58 3.40 -8.25
C TYR A 83 -19.28 2.88 -7.66
N GLY A 84 -18.65 3.68 -6.80
CA GLY A 84 -17.51 3.23 -6.01
C GLY A 84 -17.86 2.11 -5.02
N ASN A 85 -16.83 1.36 -4.61
CA ASN A 85 -17.01 0.39 -3.55
C ASN A 85 -17.38 1.09 -2.24
N GLY A 86 -18.32 0.50 -1.51
CA GLY A 86 -18.98 1.08 -0.35
C GLY A 86 -20.30 1.80 -0.63
N CYS A 87 -20.63 2.06 -1.89
CA CYS A 87 -21.93 2.62 -2.26
C CYS A 87 -23.03 1.57 -2.17
N GLU A 88 -24.26 1.99 -1.89
CA GLU A 88 -25.43 1.10 -1.95
C GLU A 88 -25.73 0.72 -3.39
N CYS A 89 -26.19 -0.52 -3.59
CA CYS A 89 -26.49 -1.06 -4.90
C CYS A 89 -27.61 -2.10 -4.81
N THR A 90 -28.12 -2.50 -5.96
CA THR A 90 -29.17 -3.51 -6.12
C THR A 90 -28.75 -4.66 -7.05
N GLU A 91 -27.77 -4.44 -7.93
CA GLU A 91 -27.24 -5.42 -8.86
C GLU A 91 -25.76 -5.14 -9.20
N ASP A 92 -25.03 -6.17 -9.62
CA ASP A 92 -23.58 -6.11 -9.88
C ASP A 92 -23.19 -5.10 -10.97
N SER A 93 -24.06 -4.86 -11.96
CA SER A 93 -23.86 -3.89 -13.06
C SER A 93 -23.74 -2.45 -12.58
N GLN A 94 -24.15 -2.14 -11.35
CA GLN A 94 -24.01 -0.82 -10.75
C GLN A 94 -22.64 -0.57 -10.15
N CYS A 95 -21.84 -1.62 -9.92
CA CYS A 95 -20.54 -1.54 -9.26
C CYS A 95 -19.39 -1.42 -10.26
N MET A 96 -18.22 -1.02 -9.76
CA MET A 96 -16.99 -0.94 -10.56
C MET A 96 -16.61 -2.30 -11.16
N GLU A 97 -15.74 -2.26 -12.17
CA GLU A 97 -15.11 -3.48 -12.69
C GLU A 97 -14.44 -4.26 -11.56
N ASN A 98 -14.58 -5.58 -11.61
CA ASN A 98 -14.12 -6.47 -10.55
C ASN A 98 -14.68 -6.17 -9.15
N SER A 99 -15.90 -5.65 -9.09
CA SER A 99 -16.72 -5.58 -7.88
C SER A 99 -18.03 -6.36 -8.04
N LYS A 100 -18.75 -6.53 -6.94
CA LYS A 100 -20.10 -7.13 -6.89
C LYS A 100 -20.97 -6.41 -5.86
N CYS A 101 -22.28 -6.58 -5.98
CA CYS A 101 -23.28 -5.99 -5.11
C CYS A 101 -23.67 -6.98 -4.00
N GLU A 102 -23.00 -6.92 -2.86
CA GLU A 102 -23.12 -7.91 -1.79
C GLU A 102 -23.93 -7.39 -0.59
N ILE A 103 -24.73 -8.25 0.03
CA ILE A 103 -25.39 -7.95 1.30
C ILE A 103 -24.36 -8.11 2.43
N LEU A 104 -23.98 -7.01 3.05
CA LEU A 104 -23.12 -6.99 4.23
C LEU A 104 -23.95 -6.56 5.45
N PHE A 105 -24.18 -7.49 6.37
CA PHE A 105 -25.08 -7.33 7.52
C PHE A 105 -26.49 -6.85 7.14
N THR A 106 -26.71 -5.53 7.07
CA THR A 106 -28.01 -4.88 6.97
C THR A 106 -28.21 -4.10 5.67
N SER A 107 -27.16 -3.94 4.86
CA SER A 107 -27.22 -3.16 3.61
C SER A 107 -26.55 -3.93 2.47
N GLN A 108 -27.00 -3.66 1.25
CA GLN A 108 -26.40 -4.19 0.03
C GLN A 108 -25.47 -3.12 -0.56
N ASN A 109 -24.20 -3.45 -0.75
CA ASN A 109 -23.17 -2.49 -1.15
C ASN A 109 -22.22 -3.06 -2.21
N CYS A 110 -21.66 -2.17 -3.02
CA CYS A 110 -20.59 -2.53 -3.93
C CYS A 110 -19.34 -2.89 -3.12
N VAL A 111 -18.79 -4.08 -3.35
CA VAL A 111 -17.58 -4.57 -2.67
C VAL A 111 -16.61 -5.13 -3.71
N PRO A 112 -15.29 -4.97 -3.51
CA PRO A 112 -14.30 -5.52 -4.41
C PRO A 112 -14.32 -7.05 -4.34
N LYS A 113 -14.14 -7.71 -5.50
CA LYS A 113 -13.85 -9.15 -5.57
C LYS A 113 -12.43 -9.38 -6.06
N GLN A 114 -11.98 -10.63 -6.04
CA GLN A 114 -10.69 -11.02 -6.59
C GLN A 114 -10.49 -10.43 -8.00
N GLY A 115 -9.32 -9.83 -8.23
CA GLY A 115 -8.97 -9.09 -9.44
C GLY A 115 -9.29 -7.58 -9.41
N ALA A 116 -9.94 -7.07 -8.37
CA ALA A 116 -10.16 -5.62 -8.21
C ALA A 116 -8.82 -4.88 -8.07
N GLN A 117 -8.64 -3.82 -8.85
CA GLN A 117 -7.51 -2.91 -8.67
C GLN A 117 -7.72 -2.09 -7.39
N LEU A 118 -6.74 -2.05 -6.50
CA LEU A 118 -6.73 -1.12 -5.38
C LEU A 118 -6.53 0.31 -5.92
N PRO A 119 -7.42 1.28 -5.61
CA PRO A 119 -7.15 2.68 -5.95
C PRO A 119 -5.87 3.20 -5.27
N GLN A 120 -5.19 4.15 -5.90
CA GLN A 120 -4.00 4.76 -5.30
C GLN A 120 -4.37 5.40 -3.95
N PHE A 121 -3.63 5.03 -2.91
CA PHE A 121 -3.84 5.52 -1.55
C PHE A 121 -2.53 6.07 -1.01
N ILE A 122 -2.59 7.32 -0.55
CA ILE A 122 -1.48 8.02 0.09
C ILE A 122 -1.92 8.37 1.50
N GLY A 123 -1.13 7.97 2.49
CA GLY A 123 -1.39 8.28 3.89
C GLY A 123 -0.12 8.56 4.66
N VAL A 124 -0.27 9.05 5.89
CA VAL A 124 0.87 9.37 6.76
C VAL A 124 1.24 8.15 7.58
N ASP A 125 2.52 7.78 7.58
CA ASP A 125 3.05 6.64 8.32
C ASP A 125 3.40 6.97 9.79
N GLN A 126 3.95 5.99 10.51
CA GLN A 126 4.38 6.17 11.92
C GLN A 126 5.56 7.14 12.14
N PHE A 127 6.27 7.53 11.08
CA PHE A 127 7.42 8.43 11.13
C PHE A 127 7.09 9.83 10.58
N GLY A 128 5.84 10.03 10.17
CA GLY A 128 5.31 11.29 9.66
C GLY A 128 5.51 11.47 8.16
N ASP A 129 5.90 10.42 7.43
CA ASP A 129 6.14 10.48 5.99
C ASP A 129 4.86 10.15 5.22
N TYR A 130 4.64 10.80 4.07
CA TYR A 130 3.51 10.50 3.18
C TYR A 130 3.88 9.32 2.28
N VAL A 131 3.33 8.15 2.59
CA VAL A 131 3.61 6.90 1.89
C VAL A 131 2.49 6.60 0.91
N ASP A 132 2.87 6.35 -0.34
CA ASP A 132 1.97 5.88 -1.39
C ASP A 132 2.02 4.36 -1.42
N LEU A 133 0.87 3.69 -1.33
CA LEU A 133 0.86 2.23 -1.39
C LEU A 133 1.43 1.70 -2.69
N TYR A 134 1.31 2.43 -3.81
CA TYR A 134 1.87 2.00 -5.09
C TYR A 134 3.40 1.92 -5.11
N ASP A 135 4.09 2.45 -4.09
CA ASP A 135 5.52 2.22 -3.89
C ASP A 135 5.87 0.75 -3.59
N PHE A 136 4.93 0.00 -3.02
CA PHE A 136 5.09 -1.43 -2.72
C PHE A 136 4.81 -2.32 -3.93
N ALA A 137 4.31 -1.75 -5.03
CA ALA A 137 3.93 -2.51 -6.20
C ALA A 137 5.15 -2.98 -7.02
N ASN A 138 5.01 -4.13 -7.67
CA ASN A 138 5.98 -4.73 -8.58
C ASN A 138 7.37 -4.96 -7.96
N GLN A 139 7.41 -5.21 -6.65
CA GLN A 139 8.61 -5.56 -5.88
C GLN A 139 8.76 -7.08 -5.65
N ASP A 140 8.14 -7.90 -6.50
CA ASP A 140 8.11 -9.38 -6.43
C ASP A 140 7.64 -9.99 -5.09
N LYS A 141 6.84 -9.24 -4.33
CA LYS A 141 6.24 -9.70 -3.06
C LYS A 141 4.74 -9.48 -3.05
N LEU A 142 4.03 -10.38 -2.38
CA LEU A 142 2.63 -10.17 -2.03
C LEU A 142 2.52 -9.06 -0.99
N ILE A 143 1.32 -8.48 -0.90
CA ILE A 143 1.04 -7.37 0.00
C ILE A 143 -0.19 -7.73 0.83
N LEU A 144 -0.02 -7.80 2.15
CA LEU A 144 -1.09 -8.04 3.11
C LEU A 144 -1.50 -6.69 3.71
N ILE A 145 -2.72 -6.25 3.41
CA ILE A 145 -3.27 -5.00 3.94
C ILE A 145 -4.28 -5.30 5.04
N GLU A 146 -4.03 -4.78 6.23
CA GLU A 146 -4.92 -4.81 7.39
C GLU A 146 -5.69 -3.49 7.49
N VAL A 147 -7.00 -3.51 7.32
CA VAL A 147 -7.87 -2.39 7.70
C VAL A 147 -8.33 -2.58 9.14
N SER A 148 -8.05 -1.60 9.98
CA SER A 148 -8.16 -1.75 11.44
C SER A 148 -8.55 -0.46 12.17
N THR A 149 -8.70 -0.55 13.49
CA THR A 149 -8.84 0.58 14.41
C THR A 149 -8.06 0.31 15.69
N ILE A 150 -7.68 1.37 16.42
CA ILE A 150 -6.95 1.22 17.69
C ILE A 150 -7.87 0.68 18.79
N TRP A 151 -9.13 1.16 18.83
CA TRP A 151 -10.09 0.79 19.88
C TRP A 151 -10.56 -0.67 19.82
N ALA A 152 -10.40 -1.37 18.68
CA ALA A 152 -10.88 -2.73 18.53
C ALA A 152 -9.97 -3.72 19.26
N LYS A 153 -10.54 -4.48 20.21
CA LYS A 153 -9.79 -5.47 21.01
C LYS A 153 -9.01 -6.47 20.13
N SER A 154 -9.66 -7.00 19.09
CA SER A 154 -9.07 -7.96 18.14
C SER A 154 -7.88 -7.38 17.39
N SER A 155 -7.94 -6.10 17.02
CA SER A 155 -6.84 -5.38 16.39
C SER A 155 -5.67 -5.20 17.36
N GLY A 156 -5.94 -4.83 18.61
CA GLY A 156 -4.92 -4.69 19.64
C GLY A 156 -4.16 -5.99 19.92
N VAL A 157 -4.87 -7.11 20.10
CA VAL A 157 -4.19 -8.41 20.32
C VAL A 157 -3.43 -8.91 19.09
N MET A 158 -3.86 -8.53 17.88
CA MET A 158 -3.10 -8.82 16.65
C MET A 158 -1.79 -8.02 16.60
N ALA A 159 -1.83 -6.74 16.97
CA ALA A 159 -0.61 -5.93 17.06
C ALA A 159 0.36 -6.46 18.14
N GLU A 160 -0.15 -6.84 19.31
CA GLU A 160 0.65 -7.45 20.39
C GLU A 160 1.34 -8.75 19.96
N TRP A 161 0.63 -9.61 19.23
CA TRP A 161 1.17 -10.87 18.75
C TRP A 161 2.20 -10.68 17.65
N LEU A 162 1.93 -9.79 16.69
CA LEU A 162 2.89 -9.47 15.62
C LEU A 162 4.18 -8.85 16.18
N SER A 163 4.10 -8.01 17.21
CA SER A 163 5.30 -7.45 17.86
C SER A 163 6.03 -8.42 18.80
N GLY A 164 5.47 -9.63 19.03
CA GLY A 164 6.02 -10.62 19.96
C GLY A 164 5.79 -10.32 21.44
N ASN A 165 4.89 -9.38 21.77
CA ASN A 165 4.62 -8.97 23.15
C ASN A 165 3.67 -9.93 23.89
N SER A 166 2.77 -10.60 23.16
CA SER A 166 1.74 -11.45 23.77
C SER A 166 1.21 -12.51 22.82
N ASP A 167 0.81 -13.65 23.36
CA ASP A 167 0.13 -14.74 22.64
C ASP A 167 -1.40 -14.74 22.88
N SER A 168 -1.94 -13.68 23.48
CA SER A 168 -3.37 -13.55 23.84
C SER A 168 -4.32 -13.74 22.64
N ILE A 169 -3.84 -13.47 21.42
CA ILE A 169 -4.59 -13.73 20.18
C ILE A 169 -5.03 -15.19 20.04
N LYS A 170 -4.28 -16.15 20.60
CA LYS A 170 -4.57 -17.60 20.55
C LYS A 170 -5.85 -17.96 21.30
N GLU A 171 -6.35 -17.08 22.17
CA GLU A 171 -7.63 -17.24 22.87
C GLU A 171 -8.84 -16.81 22.01
N MET A 172 -8.61 -16.16 20.87
CA MET A 172 -9.69 -15.73 19.97
C MET A 172 -10.30 -16.94 19.25
N ARG A 173 -11.62 -16.97 19.15
CA ARG A 173 -12.35 -18.10 18.53
C ARG A 173 -12.00 -18.35 17.06
N TRP A 174 -11.52 -17.33 16.36
CA TRP A 174 -11.14 -17.38 14.95
C TRP A 174 -9.65 -17.72 14.73
N TRP A 175 -8.87 -17.87 15.81
CA TRP A 175 -7.46 -18.21 15.72
C TRP A 175 -7.22 -19.55 15.02
N GLN A 176 -6.16 -19.61 14.21
CA GLN A 176 -5.67 -20.83 13.58
C GLN A 176 -4.15 -20.89 13.68
N ASP A 177 -3.59 -22.06 14.01
CA ASP A 177 -2.15 -22.21 14.26
C ASP A 177 -1.28 -21.94 13.01
N ASN A 178 -1.85 -22.07 11.81
CA ASN A 178 -1.16 -21.73 10.57
C ASN A 178 -0.91 -20.22 10.41
N PHE A 179 -1.53 -19.35 11.21
CA PHE A 179 -1.19 -17.92 11.24
C PHE A 179 0.25 -17.67 11.69
N ASN A 180 0.87 -18.58 12.44
CA ASN A 180 2.29 -18.47 12.75
C ASN A 180 3.17 -18.49 11.48
N LEU A 181 2.78 -19.25 10.44
CA LEU A 181 3.48 -19.24 9.16
C LEU A 181 3.40 -17.87 8.48
N VAL A 182 2.26 -17.17 8.63
CA VAL A 182 2.08 -15.81 8.12
C VAL A 182 2.97 -14.83 8.90
N LYS A 183 3.04 -14.98 10.23
CA LYS A 183 3.96 -14.17 11.05
C LYS A 183 5.42 -14.38 10.64
N ASP A 184 5.85 -15.63 10.43
CA ASP A 184 7.22 -15.91 9.99
C ASP A 184 7.52 -15.20 8.64
N LEU A 185 6.58 -15.22 7.69
CA LEU A 185 6.71 -14.48 6.43
C LEU A 185 6.82 -12.96 6.64
N ILE A 186 6.10 -12.40 7.62
CA ILE A 186 6.16 -10.97 7.97
C ILE A 186 7.49 -10.64 8.65
N ASP A 187 7.93 -11.45 9.62
CA ASP A 187 9.18 -11.27 10.39
C ASP A 187 10.43 -11.33 9.47
N ASP A 188 10.40 -12.22 8.48
CA ASP A 188 11.46 -12.39 7.48
C ASP A 188 11.36 -11.37 6.34
N GLY A 189 10.26 -10.62 6.24
CA GLY A 189 10.04 -9.63 5.18
C GLY A 189 9.75 -10.26 3.81
N GLY A 190 9.27 -11.51 3.78
CA GLY A 190 8.84 -12.22 2.58
C GLY A 190 7.49 -11.73 2.03
N ILE A 191 6.72 -10.99 2.84
CA ILE A 191 5.49 -10.31 2.46
C ILE A 191 5.51 -8.88 3.01
N TYR A 192 4.90 -7.92 2.31
CA TYR A 192 4.67 -6.60 2.89
C TYR A 192 3.43 -6.65 3.78
N TYR A 193 3.55 -6.14 5.00
CA TYR A 193 2.42 -5.98 5.91
C TYR A 193 2.12 -4.51 6.12
N ILE A 194 0.93 -4.08 5.69
CA ILE A 194 0.51 -2.68 5.72
C ILE A 194 -0.74 -2.57 6.57
N ARG A 195 -0.64 -1.93 7.73
CA ARG A 195 -1.79 -1.63 8.58
C ARG A 195 -2.32 -0.25 8.26
N VAL A 196 -3.59 -0.16 7.92
CA VAL A 196 -4.29 1.10 7.64
C VAL A 196 -5.36 1.31 8.70
N LEU A 197 -5.21 2.38 9.46
CA LEU A 197 -6.08 2.74 10.59
C LEU A 197 -6.92 3.93 10.19
N HIS A 198 -8.24 3.84 10.35
CA HIS A 198 -9.15 4.95 10.00
C HIS A 198 -9.80 5.60 11.23
N GLN A 199 -9.68 4.97 12.40
CA GLN A 199 -10.17 5.52 13.67
C GLN A 199 -9.12 5.38 14.77
N GLY A 200 -9.13 6.38 15.65
CA GLY A 200 -8.24 6.49 16.80
C GLY A 200 -8.57 5.54 17.96
N ALA A 201 -8.05 5.86 19.13
CA ALA A 201 -8.18 5.08 20.35
C ALA A 201 -9.60 5.03 20.93
N VAL A 202 -10.46 5.98 20.54
CA VAL A 202 -11.87 6.02 20.90
C VAL A 202 -12.72 5.77 19.66
N LYS A 203 -13.76 4.93 19.81
CA LYS A 203 -14.65 4.59 18.70
C LYS A 203 -15.36 5.84 18.16
N GLY A 204 -15.15 6.12 16.88
CA GLY A 204 -15.71 7.28 16.19
C GLY A 204 -14.74 8.43 16.00
N ASP A 205 -13.62 8.45 16.73
CA ASP A 205 -12.58 9.46 16.57
C ASP A 205 -11.80 9.21 15.29
N ILE A 206 -11.43 10.29 14.61
CA ILE A 206 -10.58 10.25 13.42
C ILE A 206 -9.15 9.94 13.86
N ILE A 207 -8.49 9.02 13.16
CA ILE A 207 -7.09 8.69 13.43
C ILE A 207 -6.18 9.92 13.27
N THR A 208 -5.19 10.05 14.15
CA THR A 208 -4.15 11.09 14.07
C THR A 208 -2.76 10.49 13.83
N SER A 209 -1.82 11.29 13.31
CA SER A 209 -0.42 10.87 13.14
C SER A 209 0.23 10.46 14.46
N ASP A 210 -0.09 11.17 15.55
CA ASP A 210 0.45 10.88 16.89
C ASP A 210 -0.01 9.52 17.40
N GLU A 211 -1.24 9.13 17.07
CA GLU A 211 -1.79 7.81 17.41
C GLU A 211 -1.15 6.68 16.59
N ILE A 212 -0.83 6.92 15.30
CA ILE A 212 -0.06 5.97 14.50
C ILE A 212 1.34 5.76 15.11
N ALA A 213 2.03 6.84 15.46
CA ALA A 213 3.34 6.78 16.10
C ALA A 213 3.26 6.10 17.48
N TYR A 214 2.22 6.39 18.27
CA TYR A 214 1.97 5.74 19.55
C TYR A 214 1.80 4.22 19.39
N LEU A 215 1.00 3.78 18.42
CA LEU A 215 0.79 2.35 18.16
C LEU A 215 2.10 1.66 17.78
N HIS A 216 2.90 2.27 16.91
CA HIS A 216 4.22 1.74 16.54
C HIS A 216 5.16 1.64 17.74
N ASN A 217 5.19 2.64 18.62
CA ASN A 217 6.03 2.62 19.82
C ASN A 217 5.57 1.57 20.84
N ALA A 218 4.27 1.31 20.95
CA ALA A 218 3.72 0.28 21.82
C ALA A 218 3.97 -1.14 21.28
N TYR A 219 3.90 -1.30 19.95
CA TYR A 219 4.00 -2.59 19.26
C TYR A 219 4.99 -2.49 18.09
N PRO A 220 6.29 -2.31 18.36
CA PRO A 220 7.29 -2.07 17.33
C PRO A 220 7.51 -3.33 16.49
N HIS A 221 7.56 -3.15 15.17
CA HIS A 221 7.90 -4.22 14.24
C HIS A 221 8.55 -3.63 12.98
N LYS A 222 9.70 -4.15 12.58
CA LYS A 222 10.52 -3.60 11.48
C LYS A 222 9.84 -3.66 10.10
N ASN A 223 9.01 -4.69 9.87
CA ASN A 223 8.38 -4.94 8.56
C ASN A 223 6.88 -4.61 8.54
N ILE A 224 6.38 -3.90 9.57
CA ILE A 224 4.98 -3.44 9.60
C ILE A 224 4.96 -1.92 9.50
N ILE A 225 4.34 -1.45 8.43
CA ILE A 225 4.00 -0.04 8.28
C ILE A 225 2.59 0.20 8.84
N ASN A 226 2.42 1.28 9.60
CA ASN A 226 1.12 1.74 10.08
C ASN A 226 0.82 3.07 9.38
N ILE A 227 -0.34 3.17 8.71
CA ILE A 227 -0.72 4.34 7.92
C ILE A 227 -2.08 4.87 8.40
N ALA A 228 -2.19 6.19 8.52
CA ALA A 228 -3.46 6.87 8.80
C ALA A 228 -4.34 7.00 7.55
N ASP A 229 -5.61 6.62 7.68
CA ASP A 229 -6.69 6.84 6.71
C ASP A 229 -7.83 7.67 7.34
N PRO A 230 -7.61 8.98 7.59
CA PRO A 230 -8.57 9.82 8.31
C PRO A 230 -9.91 10.00 7.60
N GLN A 231 -9.97 9.74 6.29
CA GLN A 231 -11.20 9.80 5.48
C GLN A 231 -11.87 8.43 5.31
N ALA A 232 -11.29 7.37 5.91
CA ALA A 232 -11.78 6.01 5.83
C ALA A 232 -11.97 5.52 4.38
N HIS A 233 -11.08 5.91 3.47
CA HIS A 233 -11.07 5.49 2.07
C HIS A 233 -11.02 3.97 1.94
N LEU A 234 -10.04 3.31 2.57
CA LEU A 234 -9.87 1.86 2.45
C LEU A 234 -10.95 1.11 3.21
N LYS A 235 -11.35 1.58 4.40
CA LYS A 235 -12.50 1.02 5.13
C LYS A 235 -13.78 1.12 4.30
N THR A 236 -13.98 2.22 3.59
CA THR A 236 -15.14 2.42 2.73
C THR A 236 -15.08 1.52 1.51
N TRP A 237 -13.91 1.36 0.91
CA TRP A 237 -13.70 0.52 -0.26
C TRP A 237 -13.87 -0.97 0.05
N VAL A 238 -13.36 -1.47 1.17
CA VAL A 238 -13.49 -2.91 1.53
C VAL A 238 -14.82 -3.24 2.21
N ARG A 239 -15.43 -2.30 2.95
CA ARG A 239 -16.62 -2.53 3.79
C ARG A 239 -16.47 -3.77 4.70
N PRO A 240 -15.54 -3.74 5.65
CA PRO A 240 -15.29 -4.91 6.49
C PRO A 240 -16.47 -5.16 7.44
N THR A 241 -16.81 -6.42 7.67
CA THR A 241 -17.84 -6.82 8.66
C THR A 241 -17.29 -6.86 10.09
N GLY A 242 -15.97 -6.93 10.23
CA GLY A 242 -15.28 -6.92 11.50
C GLY A 242 -13.86 -6.37 11.38
N TYR A 243 -13.26 -6.04 12.53
CA TYR A 243 -11.86 -5.65 12.62
C TYR A 243 -11.07 -6.70 13.42
N PRO A 244 -9.79 -6.92 13.12
CA PRO A 244 -9.10 -6.43 11.92
C PRO A 244 -9.63 -7.14 10.67
N SER A 245 -9.52 -6.47 9.53
CA SER A 245 -9.90 -7.02 8.22
C SER A 245 -8.66 -7.12 7.35
N LEU A 246 -8.34 -8.32 6.88
CA LEU A 246 -7.11 -8.60 6.14
C LEU A 246 -7.43 -8.90 4.68
N MET A 247 -6.69 -8.28 3.77
CA MET A 247 -6.79 -8.51 2.33
C MET A 247 -5.41 -8.82 1.77
N LEU A 248 -5.34 -9.80 0.87
CA LEU A 248 -4.10 -10.14 0.18
C LEU A 248 -4.14 -9.57 -1.24
N PHE A 249 -3.06 -8.90 -1.64
CA PHE A 249 -2.89 -8.32 -2.96
C PHE A 249 -1.68 -8.94 -3.67
N ASN A 250 -1.79 -9.03 -4.99
CA ASN A 250 -0.69 -9.34 -5.88
C ASN A 250 0.29 -8.16 -5.97
N PRO A 251 1.52 -8.36 -6.49
CA PRO A 251 2.48 -7.28 -6.68
C PRO A 251 1.95 -6.12 -7.55
N ASP A 252 0.99 -6.37 -8.44
CA ASP A 252 0.39 -5.36 -9.32
C ASP A 252 -0.77 -4.57 -8.66
N MET A 253 -0.97 -4.72 -7.35
CA MET A 253 -2.07 -4.11 -6.57
C MET A 253 -3.47 -4.62 -6.93
N THR A 254 -3.58 -5.74 -7.64
CA THR A 254 -4.86 -6.43 -7.80
C THR A 254 -5.17 -7.30 -6.58
N LEU A 255 -6.43 -7.30 -6.15
CA LEU A 255 -6.90 -8.07 -5.00
C LEU A 255 -6.79 -9.57 -5.28
N HIS A 256 -5.93 -10.27 -4.56
CA HIS A 256 -5.79 -11.72 -4.64
C HIS A 256 -6.84 -12.43 -3.78
N THR A 257 -7.04 -11.96 -2.54
CA THR A 257 -8.03 -12.54 -1.61
C THR A 257 -8.77 -11.43 -0.87
N PRO A 258 -10.11 -11.31 -1.04
CA PRO A 258 -10.93 -10.34 -0.32
C PRO A 258 -10.98 -10.64 1.18
N SER A 259 -11.35 -9.64 1.98
CA SER A 259 -11.39 -9.78 3.44
C SER A 259 -12.47 -10.70 3.96
N GLU A 260 -13.62 -10.69 3.28
CA GLU A 260 -14.69 -11.63 3.52
C GLU A 260 -14.43 -12.80 2.55
N GLY A 261 -14.23 -14.01 3.06
CA GLY A 261 -14.03 -15.19 2.22
C GLY A 261 -15.22 -15.43 1.29
N ASN A 262 -15.17 -16.48 0.47
CA ASN A 262 -16.25 -16.80 -0.51
C ASN A 262 -17.66 -17.04 0.08
N ASN A 263 -17.81 -17.00 1.41
CA ASN A 263 -19.04 -17.30 2.14
C ASN A 263 -19.40 -16.17 3.13
N GLY A 264 -19.40 -14.91 2.67
CA GLY A 264 -20.08 -13.83 3.42
C GLY A 264 -21.49 -14.25 3.86
#